data_AF-A0A922Z573-F1
#
_entry.id   AF-A0A922Z573-F1
#
_cell.length_a   1.000
_cell.length_b   1.000
_cell.length_c   1.000
_cell.angle_alpha   90.00
_cell.angle_beta   90.00
_cell.angle_gamma   90.00
#
_symmetry.space_group_name_H-M   'P 1'
#
loop_
_entity.id
_entity.type
_entity.pdbx_description
1 polymer ?
#
loop_
_entity_poly.entity_id
_entity_poly.type
_entity_poly.pdbx_seq_one_letter_code
_entity_poly.pdbx_strand_id
1 'polypeptide(L)'
;MAMNLQAPDIRELKPRITVFGVGGAGGNAVNNMIEAGLDGVDFVVANTDAQALALSRASRIIQMGLQVTEGLGAGSQPEVGRAA
;
A
#
# COMPACT_ATOMS: atom_id res chain seq x y z
N MET A 1 51.42 24.03 1.92
CA MET A 1 50.17 23.83 1.16
C MET A 1 49.43 22.68 1.83
N ALA A 2 48.26 22.94 2.41
CA ALA A 2 47.45 21.89 3.04
C ALA A 2 46.58 21.23 1.98
N MET A 3 46.66 19.90 1.87
CA MET A 3 45.84 19.13 0.95
C MET A 3 44.47 18.94 1.61
N ASN A 4 43.43 19.56 1.05
CA ASN A 4 42.08 19.52 1.58
C ASN A 4 41.37 18.27 1.02
N LEU A 5 41.23 17.24 1.84
CA LEU A 5 40.51 16.01 1.49
C LEU A 5 39.04 16.19 1.88
N GLN A 6 38.19 16.48 0.89
CA GLN A 6 36.74 16.34 1.04
C GLN A 6 36.38 14.88 0.81
N ALA A 7 35.76 14.24 1.81
CA ALA A 7 35.21 12.90 1.66
C ALA A 7 34.17 12.88 0.53
N PRO A 8 34.11 11.82 -0.30
CA PRO A 8 33.10 11.71 -1.34
C PRO A 8 31.70 11.75 -0.72
N ASP A 9 30.76 12.43 -1.38
CA ASP A 9 29.34 12.43 -1.04
C ASP A 9 28.75 11.05 -1.36
N ILE A 10 28.91 10.10 -0.43
CA ILE A 10 28.32 8.76 -0.54
C ILE A 10 26.84 8.89 -0.22
N ARG A 11 26.04 9.25 -1.23
CA ARG A 11 24.58 9.23 -1.12
C ARG A 11 24.14 7.78 -1.03
N GLU A 12 23.89 7.30 0.19
CA GLU A 12 23.12 6.07 0.41
C GLU A 12 21.71 6.29 -0.13
N LEU A 13 21.49 5.91 -1.40
CA LEU A 13 20.17 5.88 -2.00
C LEU A 13 19.43 4.66 -1.44
N LYS A 14 18.75 4.84 -0.29
CA LYS A 14 17.81 3.83 0.20
C LYS A 14 16.62 3.73 -0.76
N PRO A 15 16.33 2.54 -1.32
CA PRO A 15 15.17 2.37 -2.18
C PRO A 15 13.90 2.60 -1.38
N ARG A 16 12.93 3.29 -1.97
CA ARG A 16 11.58 3.41 -1.42
C ARG A 16 10.75 2.23 -1.90
N ILE A 17 10.36 1.36 -0.98
CA ILE A 17 9.57 0.17 -1.29
C ILE A 17 8.15 0.42 -0.81
N THR A 18 7.17 0.11 -1.66
CA THR A 18 5.74 0.21 -1.33
C THR A 18 5.08 -1.13 -1.56
N VAL A 19 4.37 -1.63 -0.56
CA VAL A 19 3.58 -2.86 -0.64
C VAL A 19 2.11 -2.48 -0.80
N PHE A 20 1.51 -2.94 -1.90
CA PHE A 20 0.15 -2.58 -2.27
C PHE A 20 -0.78 -3.79 -2.19
N GLY A 21 -1.67 -3.81 -1.20
CA GLY A 21 -2.69 -4.85 -1.03
C GLY A 21 -3.97 -4.48 -1.76
N VAL A 22 -4.37 -5.27 -2.76
CA VAL A 22 -5.62 -5.06 -3.50
C VAL A 22 -6.68 -6.08 -3.10
N GLY A 23 -7.90 -5.60 -2.86
CA GLY A 23 -9.04 -6.44 -2.49
C GLY A 23 -8.96 -7.00 -1.07
N GLY A 24 -9.89 -7.89 -0.71
CA GLY A 24 -9.98 -8.44 0.65
C GLY A 24 -8.75 -9.25 1.07
N ALA A 25 -8.32 -10.19 0.22
CA ALA A 25 -7.14 -11.02 0.50
C ALA A 25 -5.85 -10.19 0.55
N GLY A 26 -5.69 -9.21 -0.35
CA GLY A 26 -4.54 -8.30 -0.34
C GLY A 26 -4.49 -7.43 0.91
N GLY A 27 -5.63 -6.89 1.34
CA GLY A 27 -5.75 -6.14 2.59
C GLY A 27 -5.40 -7.00 3.82
N ASN A 28 -5.88 -8.24 3.87
CA ASN A 28 -5.55 -9.18 4.95
C ASN A 28 -4.05 -9.52 4.98
N ALA A 29 -3.42 -9.73 3.82
CA ALA A 29 -1.99 -9.97 3.73
C ALA A 29 -1.17 -8.78 4.24
N VAL A 30 -1.56 -7.55 3.88
CA VAL A 30 -0.93 -6.32 4.39
C VAL A 30 -1.09 -6.20 5.90
N ASN A 31 -2.28 -6.46 6.44
CA ASN A 31 -2.50 -6.45 7.89
C ASN A 31 -1.57 -7.44 8.60
N ASN A 32 -1.43 -8.66 8.08
CA ASN A 32 -0.51 -9.66 8.65
C ASN A 32 0.96 -9.21 8.56
N MET A 33 1.38 -8.56 7.45
CA MET A 33 2.74 -8.01 7.33
C MET A 33 3.00 -6.91 8.37
N ILE A 34 2.01 -6.05 8.63
CA ILE A 34 2.09 -5.00 9.65
C ILE A 34 2.14 -5.62 11.05
N GLU A 35 1.30 -6.61 11.34
CA GLU A 35 1.30 -7.33 12.62
C GLU A 35 2.60 -8.09 12.88
N ALA A 36 3.22 -8.62 11.82
CA ALA A 36 4.52 -9.28 11.90
C ALA A 36 5.69 -8.30 12.08
N GLY A 37 5.46 -6.98 12.02
CA GLY A 37 6.49 -5.96 12.17
C GLY A 37 7.41 -5.82 10.96
N LEU A 38 6.89 -5.99 9.74
CA LEU A 38 7.68 -5.77 8.52
C LEU A 38 8.02 -4.28 8.36
N ASP A 39 9.30 -3.96 8.53
CA ASP A 39 9.84 -2.60 8.42
C ASP A 39 10.41 -2.29 7.03
N GLY A 40 10.60 -1.00 6.76
CA GLY A 40 11.27 -0.51 5.55
C GLY A 40 10.38 -0.45 4.30
N VAL A 41 9.07 -0.63 4.47
CA VAL A 41 8.08 -0.57 3.38
C VAL A 41 6.92 0.38 3.72
N ASP A 42 6.41 1.07 2.71
CA ASP A 42 5.17 1.84 2.79
C ASP A 42 3.99 0.92 2.47
N PHE A 43 3.07 0.72 3.42
CA PHE A 43 1.87 -0.09 3.18
C PHE A 43 0.71 0.73 2.61
N VAL A 44 0.13 0.24 1.52
CA VAL A 44 -1.08 0.80 0.91
C VAL A 44 -2.09 -0.31 0.70
N VAL A 45 -3.36 -0.06 1.00
CA VAL A 45 -4.45 -0.98 0.68
C VAL A 45 -5.46 -0.28 -0.20
N ALA A 46 -5.91 -0.97 -1.26
CA ALA A 46 -7.03 -0.52 -2.08
C ALA A 46 -8.11 -1.60 -2.18
N ASN A 47 -9.35 -1.20 -1.97
CA ASN A 47 -10.48 -2.12 -2.10
C ASN A 47 -11.73 -1.36 -2.54
N THR A 48 -12.66 -2.07 -3.19
CA THR A 48 -13.98 -1.56 -3.56
C THR A 48 -14.98 -1.61 -2.41
N ASP A 49 -14.70 -2.42 -1.38
CA ASP A 49 -15.55 -2.66 -0.21
C ASP A 49 -15.09 -1.78 0.96
N ALA A 50 -15.96 -0.86 1.40
CA ALA A 50 -15.69 0.08 2.48
C ALA A 50 -15.56 -0.61 3.85
N GLN A 51 -16.31 -1.70 4.07
CA GLN A 51 -16.26 -2.44 5.33
C GLN A 51 -14.91 -3.14 5.47
N ALA A 52 -14.41 -3.75 4.39
CA ALA A 52 -13.09 -4.35 4.37
C ALA A 52 -11.98 -3.32 4.58
N LEU A 53 -12.12 -2.11 4.03
CA LEU A 53 -11.15 -1.02 4.23
C LEU A 53 -11.12 -0.51 5.68
N ALA A 54 -12.26 -0.46 6.36
CA ALA A 54 -12.34 -0.04 7.76
C ALA A 54 -11.55 -0.96 8.70
N LEU A 55 -11.29 -2.20 8.29
CA LEU A 55 -10.48 -3.18 9.03
C LEU A 55 -8.99 -3.13 8.68
N SER A 56 -8.58 -2.28 7.73
CA SER A 56 -7.17 -2.18 7.32
C SER A 56 -6.32 -1.45 8.36
N ARG A 57 -5.11 -1.95 8.58
CA ARG A 57 -4.08 -1.33 9.43
C ARG A 57 -3.04 -0.54 8.63
N ALA A 58 -3.19 -0.49 7.31
CA ALA A 58 -2.27 0.23 6.44
C ALA A 58 -2.33 1.74 6.68
N SER A 59 -1.19 2.43 6.54
CA SER A 59 -1.10 3.88 6.71
C SER A 59 -1.82 4.65 5.58
N ARG A 60 -2.00 4.01 4.42
CA ARG A 60 -2.71 4.59 3.27
C ARG A 60 -3.79 3.63 2.78
N ILE A 61 -5.01 4.13 2.72
CA ILE A 61 -6.20 3.38 2.33
C ILE A 61 -6.86 4.09 1.13
N ILE A 62 -7.21 3.33 0.10
CA ILE A 62 -7.83 3.83 -1.13
C ILE A 62 -9.12 3.06 -1.39
N GLN A 63 -10.25 3.76 -1.35
CA GLN A 63 -11.52 3.19 -1.79
C GLN A 63 -11.68 3.35 -3.30
N MET A 64 -11.78 2.22 -4.00
CA MET A 64 -11.99 2.17 -5.45
C MET A 64 -13.48 2.09 -5.77
N GLY A 65 -13.89 2.63 -6.92
CA GLY A 65 -15.19 2.37 -7.50
C GLY A 65 -16.37 2.88 -6.68
N LEU A 66 -16.21 3.95 -5.89
CA LEU A 66 -17.31 4.49 -5.06
C LEU A 66 -18.58 4.77 -5.88
N GLN A 67 -18.43 5.21 -7.14
CA GLN A 67 -19.55 5.48 -8.04
C GLN A 67 -20.16 4.22 -8.68
N VAL A 68 -19.45 3.09 -8.67
CA VAL A 68 -19.83 1.85 -9.34
C VAL A 68 -20.35 0.82 -8.35
N THR A 69 -19.71 0.71 -7.18
CA THR A 69 -19.99 -0.30 -6.17
C THR A 69 -20.70 0.28 -4.94
N GLU A 70 -20.79 1.61 -4.82
CA GLU A 70 -21.32 2.31 -3.64
C GLU A 70 -20.63 1.91 -2.32
N GLY A 71 -19.41 1.35 -2.42
CA GLY A 71 -18.67 0.84 -1.27
C GLY A 71 -19.09 -0.56 -0.80
N LEU A 72 -19.95 -1.27 -1.55
CA LEU A 72 -20.40 -2.64 -1.24
C LEU A 72 -19.49 -3.73 -1.81
N GLY A 73 -18.47 -3.35 -2.59
CA GLY A 73 -17.54 -4.27 -3.23
C GLY A 73 -17.95 -4.71 -4.64
N ALA A 74 -17.00 -5.35 -5.34
CA ALA A 74 -17.20 -5.82 -6.71
C ALA A 74 -17.99 -7.15 -6.82
N GLY A 75 -18.39 -7.77 -5.70
CA GLY A 75 -19.19 -9.01 -5.71
C GLY A 75 -18.56 -10.17 -6.49
N SER A 76 -17.23 -10.32 -6.42
CA SER A 76 -16.46 -11.32 -7.18
C SER A 76 -16.53 -11.21 -8.71
N GLN A 77 -17.00 -10.08 -9.23
CA GLN A 77 -17.05 -9.77 -10.66
C GLN A 77 -15.80 -8.96 -11.07
N PRO A 78 -14.84 -9.56 -11.81
CA PRO A 78 -13.59 -8.89 -12.18
C PRO A 78 -13.79 -7.65 -13.05
N GLU A 79 -14.85 -7.63 -13.86
CA GLU A 79 -15.25 -6.49 -14.69
C GLU A 79 -15.67 -5.28 -13.85
N VAL A 80 -16.42 -5.50 -12.76
CA VAL A 80 -16.80 -4.45 -11.81
C VAL A 80 -15.55 -3.93 -11.11
N GLY A 81 -14.65 -4.83 -10.69
CA GLY A 81 -13.37 -4.44 -10.10
C GLY A 81 -12.44 -3.68 -11.05
N ARG A 82 -12.52 -3.93 -12.36
CA ARG A 82 -11.76 -3.20 -13.38
C ARG A 82 -12.36 -1.81 -13.68
N ALA A 83 -13.68 -1.67 -13.56
CA ALA A 83 -14.38 -0.40 -13.78
C ALA A 83 -14.33 0.54 -12.56
N ALA A 84 -13.85 0.05 -11.42
CA ALA A 84 -13.72 0.76 -10.16
C ALA A 84 -12.54 1.75 -10.11
#